data_AF-A0A0F0LUW6-F1
#
_entry.id   AF-A0A0F0LUW6-F1
#
_cell.length_a   1.000
_cell.length_b   1.000
_cell.length_c   1.000
_cell.angle_alpha   90.00
_cell.angle_beta   90.00
_cell.angle_gamma   90.00
#
_symmetry.space_group_name_H-M   'P 1'
#
loop_
_entity.id
_entity.type
_entity.pdbx_description
1 polymer ?
#
loop_
_entity_poly.entity_id
_entity_poly.type
_entity_poly.pdbx_seq_one_letter_code
_entity_poly.pdbx_strand_id
1 'polypeptide(L)'
;MTGLPEIPPDWFRWRLRRRGRNAPIVPDVPAQEIYAAVIKDVVSPALREQGLVGSGGRYSIKSETHWALLALQKSWYSDSAEVRFTVNLMVVRRDDWDELVREHPYYGKKPSAITTYRDPVRQVRIGELVDDFEDKWWRIFSGQDMDAVQSDLLGNLIDVGLPWLRSQVAETSAH
;
A
#
# COMPACT_ATOMS: atom_id res chain seq x y z
N MET A 1 3.13 43.10 -8.51
CA MET A 1 4.32 42.41 -9.06
C MET A 1 4.96 41.66 -7.91
N THR A 2 4.64 40.38 -7.77
CA THR A 2 5.21 39.50 -6.75
C THR A 2 5.75 38.29 -7.50
N GLY A 3 7.08 38.17 -7.54
CA GLY A 3 7.78 37.09 -8.22
C GLY A 3 7.47 35.76 -7.56
N LEU A 4 7.16 34.76 -8.38
CA LEU A 4 7.09 33.36 -7.97
C LEU A 4 8.50 32.91 -7.56
N PRO A 5 8.65 32.13 -6.47
CA PRO A 5 9.95 31.58 -6.11
C PRO A 5 10.43 30.59 -7.18
N GLU A 6 11.70 30.66 -7.53
CA GLU A 6 12.37 29.69 -8.39
C GLU A 6 12.36 28.31 -7.74
N ILE A 7 11.82 27.32 -8.44
CA ILE A 7 11.77 25.92 -8.01
C ILE A 7 13.11 25.25 -8.36
N PRO A 8 13.78 24.55 -7.43
CA PRO A 8 15.00 23.81 -7.71
C PRO A 8 14.80 22.73 -8.80
N PRO A 9 15.77 22.50 -9.71
CA PRO A 9 15.60 21.63 -10.88
C PRO A 9 15.40 20.13 -10.60
N ASP A 10 15.45 19.70 -9.34
CA ASP A 10 15.48 18.30 -8.91
C ASP A 10 14.16 17.77 -8.33
N TRP A 11 13.17 18.64 -8.09
CA TRP A 11 11.90 18.30 -7.43
C TRP A 11 10.95 17.40 -8.25
N PHE A 12 11.19 17.19 -9.55
CA PHE A 12 10.27 16.45 -10.44
C PHE A 12 10.83 15.19 -11.10
N ARG A 13 11.98 14.65 -10.66
CA ARG A 13 12.66 13.55 -11.39
C ARG A 13 11.92 12.21 -11.45
N TRP A 14 10.87 11.98 -10.65
CA TRP A 14 10.09 10.74 -10.69
C TRP A 14 8.92 10.77 -11.69
N ARG A 15 8.54 11.95 -12.21
CA ARG A 15 7.56 12.09 -13.29
C ARG A 15 8.26 11.94 -14.65
N LEU A 16 7.90 10.88 -15.38
CA LEU A 16 8.09 10.72 -16.83
C LEU A 16 9.53 10.46 -17.35
N ARG A 17 10.05 9.26 -17.11
CA ARG A 17 10.75 8.56 -18.22
C ARG A 17 9.69 7.82 -19.05
N ARG A 18 9.30 8.41 -20.18
CA ARG A 18 8.57 7.72 -21.24
C ARG A 18 9.35 6.46 -21.62
N ARG A 19 8.66 5.32 -21.68
CA ARG A 19 9.16 4.04 -22.20
C ARG A 19 9.63 4.27 -23.65
N GLY A 20 10.92 4.51 -23.83
CA GLY A 20 11.55 4.37 -25.13
C GLY A 20 11.38 2.92 -25.57
N ARG A 21 10.88 2.71 -26.80
CA ARG A 21 10.91 1.41 -27.47
C ARG A 21 12.37 1.01 -27.64
N ASN A 22 12.95 0.34 -26.65
CA ASN A 22 14.20 -0.38 -26.77
C ASN A 22 13.95 -1.83 -26.37
N ALA A 23 14.66 -2.73 -27.05
CA ALA A 23 14.62 -4.18 -26.96
C ALA A 23 14.46 -4.70 -25.52
N PRO A 24 13.87 -5.90 -25.32
CA PRO A 24 13.67 -6.45 -23.98
C PRO A 24 15.04 -6.55 -23.28
N ILE A 25 15.24 -5.67 -22.30
CA ILE A 25 16.26 -5.86 -21.28
C ILE A 25 15.77 -7.11 -20.55
N VAL A 26 16.41 -8.25 -20.80
CA VAL A 26 16.22 -9.41 -19.93
C VAL A 26 16.77 -8.98 -18.57
N PRO A 27 15.92 -8.81 -17.54
CA PRO A 27 16.40 -8.42 -16.23
C PRO A 27 17.32 -9.53 -15.71
N ASP A 28 18.49 -9.18 -15.19
CA ASP A 28 19.39 -10.15 -14.55
C ASP A 28 18.72 -10.81 -13.34
N VAL A 29 17.77 -10.10 -12.72
CA VAL A 29 16.80 -10.60 -11.74
C VAL A 29 15.41 -10.04 -12.08
N PRO A 30 14.37 -10.88 -12.25
CA PRO A 30 13.01 -10.40 -12.49
C PRO A 30 12.53 -9.46 -11.37
N ALA A 31 11.87 -8.35 -11.74
CA ALA A 31 11.33 -7.37 -10.79
C ALA A 31 10.38 -7.98 -9.75
N GLN A 32 9.72 -9.10 -10.11
CA GLN A 32 8.85 -9.87 -9.24
C GLN A 32 9.61 -10.55 -8.09
N GLU A 33 10.82 -11.03 -8.35
CA GLU A 33 11.69 -11.63 -7.34
C GLU A 33 12.23 -10.56 -6.40
N ILE A 34 12.64 -9.40 -6.94
CA ILE A 34 13.04 -8.24 -6.14
C ILE A 34 11.89 -7.79 -5.23
N TYR A 35 10.67 -7.66 -5.79
CA TYR A 35 9.48 -7.36 -5.00
C TYR A 35 9.26 -8.39 -3.90
N ALA A 36 9.31 -9.68 -4.22
CA ALA A 36 9.11 -10.75 -3.23
C ALA A 36 10.13 -10.68 -2.10
N ALA A 37 11.40 -10.41 -2.41
CA ALA A 37 12.47 -10.22 -1.43
C ALA A 37 12.20 -9.00 -0.53
N VAL A 38 11.85 -7.83 -1.11
CA VAL A 38 11.47 -6.64 -0.33
C VAL A 38 10.33 -6.94 0.64
N ILE A 39 9.29 -7.64 0.18
CA ILE A 39 8.16 -7.98 1.06
C ILE A 39 8.59 -8.95 2.17
N LYS A 40 9.36 -9.97 1.84
CA LYS A 40 9.75 -11.02 2.76
C LYS A 40 10.76 -10.54 3.81
N ASP A 41 11.78 -9.83 3.36
CA ASP A 41 12.99 -9.57 4.13
C ASP A 41 13.00 -8.16 4.76
N VAL A 42 12.15 -7.25 4.28
CA VAL A 42 12.10 -5.85 4.75
C VAL A 42 10.72 -5.49 5.32
N VAL A 43 9.67 -5.58 4.51
CA VAL A 43 8.33 -5.13 4.91
C VAL A 43 7.72 -6.04 5.98
N SER A 44 7.79 -7.36 5.78
CA SER A 44 7.16 -8.31 6.72
C SER A 44 7.79 -8.24 8.12
N PRO A 45 9.12 -8.21 8.29
CA PRO A 45 9.73 -8.03 9.60
C PRO A 45 9.34 -6.71 10.26
N ALA A 46 9.45 -5.59 9.55
CA ALA A 46 9.11 -4.26 10.09
C ALA A 46 7.65 -4.17 10.56
N LEU A 47 6.69 -4.71 9.79
CA LEU A 47 5.28 -4.72 10.21
C LEU A 47 5.03 -5.65 11.41
N ARG A 48 5.76 -6.76 11.53
CA ARG A 48 5.66 -7.66 12.69
C ARG A 48 6.20 -7.02 13.96
N GLU A 49 7.28 -6.24 13.86
CA GLU A 49 7.79 -5.44 14.97
C GLU A 49 6.75 -4.43 15.47
N GLN A 50 5.90 -3.93 14.56
CA GLN A 50 4.76 -3.07 14.88
C GLN A 50 3.51 -3.83 15.38
N GLY A 51 3.61 -5.15 15.60
CA GLY A 51 2.55 -6.01 16.14
C GLY A 51 1.55 -6.52 15.10
N LEU A 52 1.77 -6.29 13.81
CA LEU A 52 0.90 -6.84 12.76
C LEU A 52 1.19 -8.33 12.54
N VAL A 53 0.17 -9.04 12.08
CA VAL A 53 0.30 -10.42 11.61
C VAL A 53 -0.07 -10.53 10.13
N GLY A 54 0.58 -11.47 9.44
CA GLY A 54 0.36 -11.69 8.01
C GLY A 54 1.65 -11.96 7.25
N SER A 55 1.51 -12.06 5.93
CA SER A 55 2.59 -12.34 4.98
C SER A 55 2.14 -12.02 3.55
N GLY A 56 3.10 -12.06 2.61
CA GLY A 56 2.78 -12.00 1.17
C GLY A 56 2.08 -10.71 0.74
N GLY A 57 2.35 -9.60 1.42
CA GLY A 57 1.73 -8.31 1.15
C GLY A 57 0.32 -8.14 1.72
N ARG A 58 -0.11 -9.01 2.65
CA ARG A 58 -1.39 -8.89 3.36
C ARG A 58 -1.15 -9.01 4.86
N TYR A 59 -1.51 -7.96 5.59
CA TYR A 59 -1.26 -7.85 7.02
C TYR A 59 -2.50 -7.34 7.73
N SER A 60 -2.54 -7.56 9.04
CA SER A 60 -3.64 -7.11 9.89
C SER A 60 -3.15 -6.75 11.29
N ILE A 61 -3.80 -5.77 11.89
CA ILE A 61 -3.74 -5.57 13.34
C ILE A 61 -4.68 -6.62 13.96
N LYS A 62 -4.18 -7.38 14.94
CA LYS A 62 -5.03 -8.31 15.68
C LYS A 62 -6.09 -7.55 16.44
N SER A 63 -7.35 -7.88 16.19
CA SER A 63 -8.51 -7.33 16.89
C SER A 63 -9.65 -8.34 16.91
N GLU A 64 -10.25 -8.49 18.09
CA GLU A 64 -11.44 -9.30 18.32
C GLU A 64 -12.72 -8.60 17.87
N THR A 65 -12.68 -7.28 17.66
CA THR A 65 -13.84 -6.47 17.30
C THR A 65 -13.79 -5.94 15.87
N HIS A 66 -12.60 -5.85 15.27
CA HIS A 66 -12.41 -5.25 13.95
C HIS A 66 -11.63 -6.15 13.00
N TRP A 67 -11.95 -6.01 11.71
CA TRP A 67 -11.02 -6.27 10.64
C TRP A 67 -10.23 -4.99 10.38
N ALA A 68 -8.92 -4.98 10.65
CA ALA A 68 -8.04 -3.85 10.39
C ALA A 68 -6.88 -4.32 9.51
N LEU A 69 -6.99 -4.08 8.21
CA LEU A 69 -6.21 -4.73 7.17
C LEU A 69 -5.33 -3.74 6.40
N LEU A 70 -4.15 -4.22 6.02
CA LEU A 70 -3.21 -3.57 5.12
C LEU A 70 -2.89 -4.53 3.97
N ALA A 71 -3.04 -4.08 2.72
CA ALA A 71 -2.72 -4.89 1.55
C ALA A 71 -1.92 -4.14 0.50
N LEU A 72 -0.85 -4.75 0.03
CA LEU A 72 -0.09 -4.29 -1.11
C LEU A 72 -0.76 -4.77 -2.41
N GLN A 73 -1.18 -3.82 -3.23
CA GLN A 73 -1.84 -4.08 -4.51
C GLN A 73 -0.89 -3.81 -5.65
N LYS A 74 -0.53 -4.87 -6.38
CA LYS A 74 0.21 -4.76 -7.64
C LYS A 74 -0.71 -4.23 -8.74
N SER A 75 -0.14 -3.41 -9.62
CA SER A 75 -0.76 -3.01 -10.89
C SER A 75 -0.90 -4.23 -11.79
N TRP A 76 -2.00 -4.29 -12.54
CA TRP A 76 -2.21 -5.29 -13.59
C TRP A 76 -1.16 -5.25 -14.71
N TYR A 77 -0.47 -4.12 -14.87
CA TYR A 77 0.58 -3.94 -15.87
C TYR A 77 1.98 -4.32 -15.38
N SER A 78 2.09 -4.97 -14.22
CA SER A 78 3.38 -5.45 -13.71
C SER A 78 3.83 -6.71 -14.47
N ASP A 79 5.10 -6.76 -14.85
CA ASP A 79 5.71 -7.87 -15.57
C ASP A 79 7.09 -8.21 -14.97
N SER A 80 7.93 -8.96 -15.69
CA SER A 80 9.27 -9.30 -15.24
C SER A 80 10.22 -8.10 -15.22
N ALA A 81 9.98 -7.06 -16.03
CA ALA A 81 10.82 -5.89 -16.11
C ALA A 81 10.48 -4.86 -15.01
N GLU A 82 9.20 -4.74 -14.64
CA GLU A 82 8.77 -3.80 -13.61
C GLU A 82 7.58 -4.32 -12.81
N VAL A 83 7.65 -4.15 -11.49
CA VAL A 83 6.48 -4.24 -10.60
C VAL A 83 6.10 -2.85 -10.13
N ARG A 84 4.83 -2.49 -10.35
CA ARG A 84 4.21 -1.28 -9.76
C ARG A 84 3.22 -1.71 -8.71
N PHE A 85 3.22 -1.05 -7.55
CA PHE A 85 2.25 -1.35 -6.50
C PHE A 85 1.91 -0.14 -5.65
N THR A 86 0.79 -0.24 -4.94
CA THR A 86 0.34 0.71 -3.92
C THR A 86 0.00 -0.06 -2.63
N VAL A 87 -0.42 0.67 -1.59
CA VAL A 87 -0.94 0.10 -0.34
C VAL A 87 -2.37 0.57 -0.14
N ASN A 88 -3.26 -0.38 0.15
CA ASN A 88 -4.61 -0.13 0.60
C ASN A 88 -4.73 -0.43 2.10
N LEU A 89 -5.50 0.40 2.79
CA LEU A 89 -5.85 0.26 4.20
C LEU A 89 -7.36 0.12 4.31
N MET A 90 -7.82 -0.74 5.21
CA MET A 90 -9.24 -0.92 5.46
C MET A 90 -9.54 -1.28 6.91
N VAL A 91 -10.61 -0.69 7.45
CA VAL A 91 -11.16 -1.03 8.76
C VAL A 91 -12.68 -1.21 8.67
N VAL A 92 -13.19 -2.26 9.32
CA VAL A 92 -14.63 -2.45 9.58
C VAL A 92 -14.81 -3.27 10.86
N ARG A 93 -15.89 -3.05 11.62
CA ARG A 93 -16.25 -3.94 12.74
C ARG A 93 -16.61 -5.31 12.21
N ARG A 94 -16.38 -6.34 13.02
CA ARG A 94 -16.74 -7.72 12.67
C ARG A 94 -18.25 -7.89 12.56
N ASP A 95 -19.01 -7.33 13.49
CA ASP A 95 -20.47 -7.44 13.47
C ASP A 95 -21.09 -6.73 12.26
N ASP A 96 -20.56 -5.54 11.91
CA ASP A 96 -20.95 -4.81 10.70
C ASP A 96 -20.62 -5.61 9.43
N TRP A 97 -19.45 -6.26 9.41
CA TRP A 97 -19.09 -7.14 8.31
C TRP A 97 -20.02 -8.35 8.19
N ASP A 98 -20.42 -8.94 9.32
CA ASP A 98 -21.35 -10.05 9.34
C ASP A 98 -22.76 -9.65 8.88
N GLU A 99 -23.19 -8.41 9.11
CA GLU A 99 -24.39 -7.83 8.49
C GLU A 99 -24.21 -7.67 6.98
N LEU A 100 -23.12 -7.03 6.54
CA LEU A 100 -22.83 -6.85 5.11
C LEU A 100 -22.80 -8.17 4.36
N VAL A 101 -22.26 -9.24 4.94
CA VAL A 101 -22.25 -10.57 4.31
C VAL A 101 -23.64 -11.18 4.23
N ARG A 102 -24.54 -10.90 5.19
CA ARG A 102 -25.94 -11.35 5.13
C ARG A 102 -26.69 -10.66 3.99
N GLU A 103 -26.46 -9.37 3.80
CA GLU A 103 -27.04 -8.58 2.71
C GLU A 103 -26.38 -8.87 1.35
N HIS A 104 -25.08 -9.17 1.36
CA HIS A 104 -24.26 -9.41 0.18
C HIS A 104 -23.44 -10.71 0.31
N PRO A 105 -24.08 -11.89 0.15
CA PRO A 105 -23.42 -13.19 0.38
C PRO A 105 -22.17 -13.46 -0.47
N TYR A 106 -21.96 -12.72 -1.56
CA TYR A 106 -20.80 -12.83 -2.45
C TYR A 106 -19.54 -12.10 -1.93
N TYR A 107 -19.62 -11.34 -0.83
CA TYR A 107 -18.45 -10.68 -0.21
C TYR A 107 -17.50 -11.63 0.53
N GLY A 108 -17.98 -12.84 0.86
CA GLY A 108 -17.17 -13.86 1.52
C GLY A 108 -16.96 -13.63 3.01
N LYS A 109 -16.37 -14.61 3.70
CA LYS A 109 -16.28 -14.65 5.17
C LYS A 109 -15.32 -13.63 5.79
N LYS A 110 -14.39 -13.08 5.01
CA LYS A 110 -13.42 -12.10 5.48
C LYS A 110 -13.28 -10.99 4.43
N PRO A 111 -13.20 -9.73 4.84
CA PRO A 111 -13.03 -8.64 3.90
C PRO A 111 -11.61 -8.61 3.34
N SER A 112 -11.43 -7.94 2.20
CA SER A 112 -10.15 -7.74 1.53
C SER A 112 -9.86 -6.24 1.41
N ALA A 113 -8.68 -5.78 1.84
CA ALA A 113 -8.30 -4.38 1.65
C ALA A 113 -8.07 -4.00 0.17
N ILE A 114 -8.00 -4.96 -0.76
CA ILE A 114 -7.88 -4.68 -2.21
C ILE A 114 -9.25 -4.43 -2.85
N THR A 115 -10.32 -4.95 -2.24
CA THR A 115 -11.67 -4.85 -2.78
C THR A 115 -12.34 -3.60 -2.23
N THR A 116 -12.96 -2.80 -3.10
CA THR A 116 -13.75 -1.64 -2.65
C THR A 116 -15.11 -2.10 -2.15
N TYR A 117 -15.45 -1.69 -0.93
CA TYR A 117 -16.76 -1.91 -0.32
C TYR A 117 -17.46 -0.56 -0.07
N ARG A 118 -18.75 -0.63 0.27
CA ARG A 118 -19.53 0.54 0.69
C ARG A 118 -19.50 0.67 2.22
N ASP A 119 -20.14 1.72 2.72
CA ASP A 119 -20.37 1.90 4.15
C ASP A 119 -20.95 0.63 4.81
N PRO A 120 -20.56 0.32 6.06
CA PRO A 120 -19.70 1.10 6.96
C PRO A 120 -18.19 0.85 6.81
N VAL A 121 -17.73 0.18 5.74
CA VAL A 121 -16.30 -0.13 5.57
C VAL A 121 -15.50 1.16 5.29
N ARG A 122 -14.54 1.48 6.17
CA ARG A 122 -13.61 2.59 5.95
C ARG A 122 -12.41 2.10 5.17
N GLN A 123 -12.13 2.73 4.03
CA GLN A 123 -11.03 2.34 3.14
C GLN A 123 -10.31 3.56 2.60
N VAL A 124 -9.01 3.43 2.41
CA VAL A 124 -8.19 4.49 1.83
C VAL A 124 -6.96 3.89 1.16
N ARG A 125 -6.52 4.46 0.04
CA ARG A 125 -5.18 4.19 -0.48
C ARG A 125 -4.19 5.08 0.23
N ILE A 126 -3.02 4.53 0.57
CA ILE A 126 -2.03 5.27 1.36
C ILE A 126 -1.60 6.59 0.70
N GLY A 127 -1.68 6.70 -0.63
CA GLY A 127 -1.45 7.95 -1.37
C GLY A 127 -2.35 9.10 -0.91
N GLU A 128 -3.60 8.79 -0.57
CA GLU A 128 -4.56 9.76 -0.06
C GLU A 128 -4.28 10.17 1.39
N LEU A 129 -3.26 9.60 2.05
CA LEU A 129 -2.85 9.96 3.41
C LEU A 129 -1.50 10.68 3.47
N VAL A 130 -0.74 10.69 2.37
CA VAL A 130 0.63 11.24 2.29
C VAL A 130 0.64 12.47 1.37
N ASP A 131 1.75 13.23 1.38
CA ASP A 131 1.90 14.55 0.75
C ASP A 131 1.12 14.77 -0.56
N ASP A 132 0.43 15.91 -0.64
CA ASP A 132 -0.46 16.35 -1.72
C ASP A 132 -1.72 15.49 -1.98
N PHE A 133 -2.00 14.48 -1.14
CA PHE A 133 -3.15 13.58 -1.29
C PHE A 133 -3.19 12.88 -2.68
N GLU A 134 -2.03 12.75 -3.33
CA GLU A 134 -1.90 12.14 -4.65
C GLU A 134 -1.74 10.61 -4.54
N ASP A 135 -2.33 9.87 -5.49
CA ASP A 135 -2.21 8.41 -5.54
C ASP A 135 -0.75 7.95 -5.67
N LYS A 136 -0.19 7.43 -4.59
CA LYS A 136 1.21 6.99 -4.50
C LYS A 136 1.38 5.56 -4.99
N TRP A 137 2.34 5.41 -5.91
CA TRP A 137 2.75 4.13 -6.48
C TRP A 137 4.26 3.96 -6.39
N TRP A 138 4.70 2.86 -5.78
CA TRP A 138 6.08 2.42 -5.84
C TRP A 138 6.35 1.63 -7.11
N ARG A 139 7.60 1.69 -7.56
CA ARG A 139 8.12 0.96 -8.72
C ARG A 139 9.35 0.19 -8.28
N ILE A 140 9.43 -1.07 -8.71
CA ILE A 140 10.58 -1.95 -8.54
C ILE A 140 10.99 -2.46 -9.91
N PHE A 141 12.27 -2.30 -10.24
CA PHE A 141 12.90 -2.83 -11.44
C PHE A 141 14.39 -3.11 -11.19
N SER A 142 15.01 -3.94 -12.04
CA SER A 142 16.43 -4.31 -11.90
C SER A 142 17.35 -3.09 -12.08
N GLY A 143 18.37 -2.96 -11.22
CA GLY A 143 19.35 -1.86 -11.24
C GLY A 143 18.88 -0.56 -10.58
N GLN A 144 17.71 -0.56 -9.94
CA GLN A 144 17.21 0.57 -9.15
C GLN A 144 17.92 0.67 -7.79
N ASP A 145 18.08 1.89 -7.27
CA ASP A 145 18.40 2.11 -5.87
C ASP A 145 17.21 1.68 -5.00
N MET A 146 17.35 0.53 -4.36
CA MET A 146 16.29 -0.07 -3.56
C MET A 146 16.19 0.51 -2.15
N ASP A 147 17.24 1.15 -1.64
CA ASP A 147 17.24 1.67 -0.26
C ASP A 147 16.29 2.87 -0.15
N ALA A 148 16.31 3.76 -1.14
CA ALA A 148 15.37 4.88 -1.22
C ALA A 148 13.90 4.41 -1.31
N VAL A 149 13.62 3.37 -2.11
CA VAL A 149 12.27 2.81 -2.26
C VAL A 149 11.80 2.15 -0.97
N GLN A 150 12.67 1.36 -0.32
CA GLN A 150 12.35 0.68 0.92
C GLN A 150 12.14 1.67 2.06
N SER A 151 13.01 2.67 2.20
CA SER A 151 12.91 3.71 3.23
C SER A 151 11.61 4.51 3.09
N ASP A 152 11.29 4.97 1.88
CA ASP A 152 10.04 5.68 1.62
C ASP A 152 8.81 4.80 1.85
N LEU A 153 8.82 3.54 1.39
CA LEU A 153 7.71 2.62 1.66
C LEU A 153 7.51 2.39 3.16
N LEU A 154 8.58 2.11 3.91
CA LEU A 154 8.50 1.84 5.34
C LEU A 154 8.06 3.09 6.12
N GLY A 155 8.59 4.26 5.80
CA GLY A 155 8.17 5.52 6.41
C GLY A 155 6.68 5.75 6.23
N ASN A 156 6.16 5.64 5.00
CA ASN A 156 4.71 5.81 4.77
C ASN A 156 3.87 4.74 5.50
N LEU A 157 4.32 3.48 5.52
CA LEU A 157 3.61 2.42 6.23
C LEU A 157 3.56 2.69 7.74
N ILE A 158 4.70 2.97 8.37
CA ILE A 158 4.85 3.06 9.82
C ILE A 158 4.35 4.40 10.36
N ASP A 159 4.65 5.49 9.68
CA ASP A 159 4.39 6.84 10.17
C ASP A 159 3.00 7.35 9.79
N VAL A 160 2.38 6.76 8.77
CA VAL A 160 1.07 7.20 8.26
C VAL A 160 0.04 6.07 8.25
N GLY A 161 0.34 4.96 7.56
CA GLY A 161 -0.64 3.90 7.37
C GLY A 161 -1.06 3.18 8.66
N LEU A 162 -0.10 2.86 9.54
CA LEU A 162 -0.39 2.22 10.81
C LEU A 162 -1.12 3.14 11.81
N PRO A 163 -0.71 4.41 11.99
CA PRO A 163 -1.48 5.37 12.78
C PRO A 163 -2.92 5.52 12.29
N TRP A 164 -3.13 5.59 10.97
CA TRP A 164 -4.48 5.64 10.40
C TRP A 164 -5.30 4.40 10.80
N LEU A 165 -4.78 3.18 10.57
CA LEU A 165 -5.49 1.94 10.96
C LEU A 165 -5.84 1.91 12.45
N ARG A 166 -4.90 2.29 13.31
CA ARG A 166 -5.10 2.31 14.77
C ARG A 166 -6.15 3.35 15.19
N SER A 167 -6.14 4.53 14.57
CA SER A 167 -7.14 5.57 14.84
C SER A 167 -8.55 5.10 14.48
N GLN A 168 -8.73 4.46 13.32
CA GLN A 168 -10.03 3.98 12.87
C GLN A 168 -10.57 2.86 13.77
N VAL A 169 -9.69 1.96 14.26
CA VAL A 169 -10.08 0.95 15.24
C VAL A 169 -10.51 1.59 16.57
N ALA A 170 -9.82 2.63 17.02
CA ALA A 170 -10.14 3.33 18.27
C ALA A 170 -11.47 4.12 18.16
N GLU A 171 -11.65 4.90 17.10
CA GLU A 171 -12.87 5.68 16.82
C GLU A 171 -14.11 4.79 16.73
N THR A 172 -13.98 3.70 15.98
CA THR A 172 -15.11 2.78 15.72
C THR A 172 -15.43 1.90 16.94
N SER A 173 -14.54 1.84 17.94
CA SER A 173 -14.81 1.16 19.23
C SER A 173 -15.62 2.02 20.22
N ALA A 174 -15.79 3.32 19.95
CA ALA A 174 -16.49 4.25 20.84
C ALA A 174 -18.02 4.36 20.57
N HIS A 175 -18.55 3.48 19.73
CA HIS A 175 -19.98 3.35 19.38
C HIS A 175 -20.45 1.94 19.69
#